data_AF-X0XTT2-F1
#
_entry.id   AF-X0XTT2-F1
#
_cell.length_a   1.000
_cell.length_b   1.000
_cell.length_c   1.000
_cell.angle_alpha   90.00
_cell.angle_beta   90.00
_cell.angle_gamma   90.00
#
_symmetry.space_group_name_H-M   'P 1'
#
loop_
_entity.id
_entity.type
_entity.pdbx_description
1 polymer ?
#
loop_
_entity_poly.entity_id
_entity_poly.type
_entity_poly.pdbx_seq_one_letter_code
_entity_poly.pdbx_strand_id
1 'polypeptide(L)'
;KNIAMLDNYEFRKIIQPYLGQPVTMRSISLMVRDTIVYYQSKGRPVVDVFVPEQEITTGVVQLMVVEARVGQVRAEGLKWFSEESVIDNIRVQSGDVIYARELLEDIDYINRNPFLFTRPVLEPGKEFGTTDIVADSKDRFPMRFYAGYEDTGSRTTGL
;
A
#
# COMPACT_ATOMS: atom_id res chain seq x y z
N LYS A 1 4.70 -3.69 22.43
CA LYS A 1 3.64 -2.65 22.39
C LYS A 1 2.32 -3.33 22.01
N ASN A 2 1.23 -3.06 22.73
CA ASN A 2 -0.08 -3.62 22.42
C ASN A 2 -0.56 -3.00 21.10
N ILE A 3 -0.70 -3.82 20.05
CA ILE A 3 -1.21 -3.33 18.77
C ILE A 3 -2.72 -3.31 18.91
N ALA A 4 -3.31 -2.12 19.12
CA ALA A 4 -4.75 -1.95 19.32
C ALA A 4 -5.61 -2.61 18.22
N MET A 5 -5.03 -2.80 17.04
CA MET A 5 -5.63 -3.49 15.89
C MET A 5 -5.80 -5.00 16.09
N LEU A 6 -5.07 -5.64 17.01
CA LEU A 6 -5.18 -7.07 17.30
C LEU A 6 -6.06 -7.36 18.52
N ASP A 7 -6.27 -6.38 19.40
CA ASP A 7 -7.13 -6.54 20.57
C ASP A 7 -8.59 -6.18 20.27
N ASN A 8 -9.18 -6.90 19.31
CA ASN A 8 -10.60 -6.73 18.98
C ASN A 8 -11.30 -8.06 18.65
N TYR A 9 -12.63 -8.01 18.64
CA TYR A 9 -13.49 -9.16 18.41
C TYR A 9 -13.27 -9.84 17.06
N GLU A 10 -13.01 -9.07 16.00
CA GLU A 10 -12.84 -9.61 14.65
C GLU A 10 -11.54 -10.41 14.55
N PHE A 11 -10.44 -9.90 15.09
CA PHE A 11 -9.18 -10.64 15.10
C PHE A 11 -9.29 -11.91 15.96
N ARG A 12 -9.96 -11.83 17.12
CA ARG A 12 -10.19 -13.01 17.97
C ARG A 12 -10.96 -14.12 17.23
N LYS A 13 -11.93 -13.77 16.38
CA LYS A 13 -12.65 -14.74 15.53
C LYS A 13 -11.73 -15.47 14.54
N ILE A 14 -10.74 -14.77 13.99
CA ILE A 14 -9.76 -15.34 13.05
C ILE A 14 -8.85 -16.34 13.77
N ILE A 15 -8.46 -16.05 15.01
CA ILE A 15 -7.56 -16.90 15.79
C ILE A 15 -8.27 -18.04 16.52
N GLN A 16 -9.56 -17.89 16.84
CA GLN A 16 -10.35 -18.86 17.59
C GLN A 16 -10.23 -20.33 17.11
N PRO A 17 -10.22 -20.63 15.79
CA PRO A 17 -10.08 -22.00 15.29
C PRO A 17 -8.77 -22.70 15.68
N TYR A 18 -7.73 -21.94 16.04
CA TYR A 18 -6.41 -22.46 16.41
C TYR A 18 -6.27 -22.71 17.92
N LEU A 19 -7.17 -22.16 18.74
CA LEU A 19 -7.09 -22.28 20.19
C LEU A 19 -7.52 -23.68 20.67
N GLY A 20 -6.77 -24.22 21.62
CA GLY A 20 -7.01 -25.56 22.17
C GLY A 20 -6.70 -26.72 21.21
N GLN A 21 -6.11 -26.44 20.06
CA GLN A 21 -5.67 -27.44 19.09
C GLN A 21 -4.19 -27.79 19.28
N PRO A 22 -3.73 -28.99 18.87
CA PRO A 22 -2.31 -29.31 18.82
C PRO A 22 -1.54 -28.31 17.96
N VAL A 23 -0.48 -27.72 18.53
CA VAL A 23 0.38 -26.78 17.81
C VAL A 23 1.27 -27.55 16.85
N THR A 24 1.10 -27.26 15.56
CA THR A 24 1.92 -27.80 14.47
C THR A 24 2.53 -26.67 13.66
N MET A 25 3.63 -26.93 12.95
CA MET A 25 4.20 -25.94 12.01
C MET A 25 3.17 -25.45 11.01
N ARG A 26 2.32 -26.35 10.50
CA ARG A 26 1.20 -25.99 9.61
C ARG A 26 0.22 -25.01 10.27
N SER A 27 -0.21 -25.27 11.51
CA SER A 27 -1.13 -24.37 12.22
C SER A 27 -0.51 -22.99 12.44
N ILE A 28 0.79 -22.93 12.74
CA ILE A 28 1.53 -21.68 12.89
C ILE A 28 1.59 -20.92 11.57
N SER A 29 1.95 -21.57 10.46
CA SER A 29 1.96 -20.93 9.14
C SER A 29 0.58 -20.40 8.74
N LEU A 30 -0.49 -21.10 9.12
CA LEU A 30 -1.86 -20.64 8.87
C LEU A 30 -2.22 -19.43 9.74
N MET A 31 -1.87 -19.41 11.03
CA MET A 31 -2.07 -18.24 11.89
C MET A 31 -1.32 -16.99 11.36
N VAL A 32 -0.07 -17.18 10.91
CA VAL A 32 0.73 -16.13 10.27
C VAL A 32 0.01 -15.58 9.04
N ARG A 33 -0.40 -16.47 8.12
CA ARG A 33 -1.12 -16.10 6.90
C ARG A 33 -2.43 -15.36 7.20
N ASP A 34 -3.24 -15.89 8.10
CA ASP A 34 -4.56 -15.31 8.41
C ASP A 34 -4.42 -13.95 9.12
N THR A 35 -3.35 -13.77 9.91
CA THR A 35 -2.99 -12.47 10.47
C THR A 35 -2.63 -11.48 9.35
N ILE A 36 -1.78 -11.87 8.39
CA ILE A 36 -1.43 -11.00 7.24
C ILE A 36 -2.70 -10.60 6.46
N VAL A 37 -3.56 -11.56 6.14
CA VAL A 37 -4.82 -11.32 5.43
C VAL A 37 -5.73 -10.36 6.20
N TYR A 38 -5.79 -10.49 7.53
CA TYR A 38 -6.54 -9.57 8.36
C TYR A 38 -6.04 -8.12 8.22
N TYR A 39 -4.73 -7.88 8.30
CA TYR A 39 -4.16 -6.54 8.13
C TYR A 39 -4.44 -5.96 6.75
N GLN A 40 -4.29 -6.77 5.70
CA GLN A 40 -4.60 -6.38 4.33
C GLN A 40 -6.07 -5.99 4.19
N SER A 41 -6.99 -6.76 4.80
CA SER A 41 -8.43 -6.44 4.80
C SER A 41 -8.78 -5.13 5.49
N LYS A 42 -7.89 -4.63 6.35
CA LYS A 42 -8.01 -3.35 7.05
C LYS A 42 -7.23 -2.22 6.35
N GLY A 43 -6.83 -2.43 5.11
CA GLY A 43 -6.17 -1.44 4.28
C GLY A 43 -4.68 -1.26 4.57
N ARG A 44 -4.04 -2.18 5.29
CA ARG A 44 -2.59 -2.16 5.56
C ARG A 44 -1.89 -3.20 4.68
N PRO A 45 -1.33 -2.80 3.52
CA PRO A 45 -0.86 -3.75 2.52
C PRO A 45 0.44 -4.46 2.90
N VAL A 46 1.28 -3.84 3.73
CA VAL A 46 2.60 -4.36 4.12
C VAL A 46 2.65 -4.57 5.63
N VAL A 47 2.77 -5.83 6.01
CA VAL A 47 2.91 -6.29 7.39
C VAL A 47 3.80 -7.52 7.41
N ASP A 48 4.71 -7.57 8.37
CA ASP A 48 5.49 -8.76 8.65
C ASP A 48 4.92 -9.47 9.87
N VAL A 49 4.64 -10.76 9.72
CA VAL A 49 4.17 -11.61 10.81
C VAL A 49 5.10 -12.81 10.90
N PHE A 50 5.78 -12.97 12.03
CA PHE A 50 6.73 -14.06 12.23
C PHE A 50 6.68 -14.62 13.65
N VAL A 51 7.28 -15.79 13.81
CA VAL A 51 7.35 -16.52 15.07
C VAL A 51 8.80 -16.45 15.53
N PRO A 52 9.13 -15.71 16.60
CA PRO A 52 10.48 -15.71 17.13
C PRO A 52 10.83 -17.10 17.69
N GLU A 53 12.12 -17.38 17.78
CA GLU A 53 12.62 -18.58 18.47
C GLU A 53 12.13 -18.58 19.92
N GLN A 54 11.40 -19.63 20.29
CA GLN A 54 10.76 -19.76 21.59
C GLN A 54 10.55 -21.23 21.95
N GLU A 55 10.66 -21.55 23.24
CA GLU A 55 10.25 -22.84 23.77
C GLU A 55 8.74 -22.85 24.00
N ILE A 56 8.01 -23.71 23.27
CA ILE A 56 6.56 -23.87 23.42
C ILE A 56 6.30 -24.94 24.48
N THR A 57 6.62 -24.64 25.73
CA THR A 57 6.44 -25.56 26.88
C THR A 57 5.14 -25.34 27.63
N THR A 58 4.59 -24.12 27.56
CA THR A 58 3.40 -23.68 28.31
C THR A 58 2.10 -23.71 27.50
N GLY A 59 2.17 -24.16 26.24
CA GLY A 59 1.03 -24.13 25.32
C GLY A 59 0.70 -22.73 24.77
N VAL A 60 1.59 -21.74 24.97
CA VAL A 60 1.47 -20.40 24.41
C VAL A 60 2.38 -20.26 23.20
N VAL A 61 1.83 -19.76 22.09
CA VAL A 61 2.60 -19.41 20.88
C VAL A 61 2.58 -17.89 20.73
N GLN A 62 3.77 -17.28 20.73
CA GLN A 62 3.93 -15.86 20.49
C GLN A 62 4.16 -15.60 19.00
N LEU A 63 3.30 -14.78 18.40
CA LEU A 63 3.47 -14.20 17.07
C LEU A 63 3.92 -12.74 17.23
N MET A 64 4.94 -12.33 16.49
CA MET A 64 5.34 -10.94 16.38
C MET A 64 4.77 -10.37 15.09
N VAL A 65 4.10 -9.23 15.21
CA VAL A 65 3.55 -8.48 14.08
C VAL A 65 4.25 -7.13 14.01
N VAL A 66 4.80 -6.82 12.84
CA VAL A 66 5.50 -5.57 12.56
C VAL A 66 4.78 -4.89 11.40
N GLU A 67 4.13 -3.78 11.70
CA GLU A 67 3.57 -2.90 10.68
C GLU A 67 4.72 -2.18 10.00
N ALA A 68 4.90 -2.42 8.70
CA ALA A 68 5.98 -1.80 7.96
C ALA A 68 5.76 -0.29 7.87
N ARG A 69 6.85 0.46 8.05
CA ARG A 69 6.88 1.90 7.85
C ARG A 69 7.52 2.23 6.52
N VAL A 70 7.15 3.35 5.93
CA VAL A 70 7.78 3.81 4.70
C VAL A 70 9.26 4.10 4.98
N GLY A 71 10.15 3.50 4.21
CA GLY A 71 11.57 3.82 4.22
C GLY A 71 11.83 5.05 3.35
N GLN A 72 11.73 4.87 2.04
CA GLN A 72 11.89 5.91 1.03
C GLN A 72 10.71 5.95 0.07
N VAL A 73 10.41 7.13 -0.45
CA VAL A 73 9.49 7.33 -1.59
C VAL A 73 10.31 7.88 -2.74
N ARG A 74 10.23 7.22 -3.90
CA ARG A 74 11.01 7.56 -5.09
C ARG A 74 10.20 7.32 -6.36
N ALA A 75 10.53 8.01 -7.45
CA ALA A 75 9.92 7.79 -8.76
C ALA A 75 10.95 7.34 -9.79
N GLU A 76 10.54 6.43 -10.69
CA GLU A 76 11.40 5.88 -11.73
C GLU A 76 10.73 5.91 -13.11
N GLY A 77 11.54 5.77 -14.16
CA GLY A 77 11.04 5.61 -15.54
C GLY A 77 10.58 6.91 -16.23
N LEU A 78 10.84 8.06 -15.61
CA LEU A 78 10.58 9.38 -16.15
C LEU A 78 11.67 9.84 -17.13
N LYS A 79 11.27 10.52 -18.20
CA LYS A 79 12.16 11.15 -19.20
C LYS A 79 11.87 12.63 -19.41
N TRP A 80 10.62 13.03 -19.23
CA TRP A 80 10.10 14.37 -19.49
C TRP A 80 9.64 15.09 -18.21
N PHE A 81 9.26 14.34 -17.18
CA PHE A 81 8.88 14.86 -15.87
C PHE A 81 10.02 14.65 -14.85
N SER A 82 10.07 15.48 -13.82
CA SER A 82 11.02 15.29 -12.70
C SER A 82 10.45 14.33 -11.66
N GLU A 83 11.31 13.69 -10.88
CA GLU A 83 10.90 12.81 -9.78
C GLU A 83 10.03 13.56 -8.77
N GLU A 84 10.44 14.78 -8.39
CA GLU A 84 9.73 15.66 -7.46
C GLU A 84 8.29 15.91 -7.90
N SER A 85 8.08 16.14 -9.21
CA SER A 85 6.75 16.37 -9.76
C SER A 85 5.79 15.19 -9.59
N VAL A 86 6.30 13.98 -9.32
CA VAL A 86 5.52 12.79 -9.01
C VAL A 86 5.42 12.59 -7.50
N ILE A 87 6.55 12.58 -6.79
CA ILE A 87 6.58 12.24 -5.35
C ILE A 87 5.91 13.29 -4.48
N ASP A 88 5.88 14.57 -4.89
CA ASP A 88 5.19 15.64 -4.15
C ASP A 88 3.66 15.43 -4.09
N ASN A 89 3.12 14.55 -4.94
CA ASN A 89 1.70 14.17 -4.95
C ASN A 89 1.42 12.92 -4.12
N ILE A 90 2.43 12.29 -3.53
CA ILE A 90 2.28 11.15 -2.62
C ILE A 90 2.32 11.67 -1.18
N ARG A 91 1.22 11.49 -0.44
CA ARG A 91 1.06 12.05 0.90
C ARG A 91 1.89 11.36 1.97
N VAL A 92 2.09 10.05 1.84
CA VAL A 92 2.79 9.23 2.84
C VAL A 92 4.29 9.53 2.80
N GLN A 93 4.90 9.71 3.97
CA GLN A 93 6.31 10.06 4.10
C GLN A 93 7.11 8.98 4.84
N SER A 94 8.44 9.10 4.80
CA SER A 94 9.33 8.22 5.57
C SER A 94 8.92 8.17 7.04
N GLY A 95 8.79 6.95 7.58
CA GLY A 95 8.34 6.67 8.94
C GLY A 95 6.84 6.45 9.08
N ASP A 96 6.01 6.80 8.09
CA ASP A 96 4.56 6.59 8.14
C ASP A 96 4.18 5.14 7.88
N VAL A 97 2.96 4.76 8.28
CA VAL A 97 2.36 3.49 7.90
C VAL A 97 1.62 3.68 6.57
N ILE A 98 1.76 2.71 5.66
CA ILE A 98 1.03 2.73 4.39
C ILE A 98 -0.42 2.31 4.61
N TYR A 99 -1.33 3.14 4.11
CA TYR A 99 -2.72 2.77 3.89
C TYR A 99 -3.00 2.68 2.40
N ALA A 100 -3.52 1.52 1.97
CA ALA A 100 -3.67 1.19 0.56
C ALA A 100 -4.60 2.16 -0.18
N ARG A 101 -5.67 2.61 0.47
CA ARG A 101 -6.65 3.52 -0.15
C ARG A 101 -6.02 4.87 -0.46
N GLU A 102 -5.34 5.46 0.51
CA GLU A 102 -4.73 6.78 0.42
C GLU A 102 -3.63 6.77 -0.64
N LEU A 103 -2.78 5.74 -0.66
CA LEU A 103 -1.74 5.58 -1.69
C LEU A 103 -2.36 5.44 -3.09
N LEU A 104 -3.43 4.66 -3.26
CA LEU A 104 -4.09 4.51 -4.55
C LEU A 104 -4.78 5.80 -5.01
N GLU A 105 -5.39 6.56 -4.09
CA GLU A 105 -5.97 7.87 -4.40
C GLU A 105 -4.91 8.87 -4.90
N ASP A 106 -3.71 8.83 -4.33
CA ASP A 106 -2.58 9.67 -4.75
C ASP A 106 -2.11 9.28 -6.16
N ILE A 107 -1.99 7.98 -6.43
CA ILE A 107 -1.64 7.45 -7.75
C ILE A 107 -2.70 7.81 -8.80
N ASP A 108 -3.98 7.68 -8.45
CA ASP A 108 -5.08 8.05 -9.34
C ASP A 108 -5.07 9.55 -9.65
N TYR A 109 -4.70 10.39 -8.69
CA TYR A 109 -4.53 11.83 -8.91
C TYR A 109 -3.37 12.12 -9.88
N ILE A 110 -2.20 11.49 -9.67
CA ILE A 110 -1.04 11.60 -10.58
C ILE A 110 -1.44 11.20 -12.02
N ASN A 111 -2.20 10.12 -12.16
CA ASN A 111 -2.67 9.59 -13.45
C ASN A 111 -3.76 10.42 -14.14
N ARG A 112 -4.22 11.53 -13.55
CA ARG A 112 -5.07 12.51 -14.26
C ARG A 112 -4.30 13.26 -15.34
N ASN A 113 -2.98 13.33 -15.23
CA ASN A 113 -2.13 13.89 -16.26
C ASN A 113 -2.08 12.93 -17.47
N PRO A 114 -2.57 13.33 -18.66
CA PRO A 114 -2.63 12.44 -19.82
C PRO A 114 -1.26 12.10 -20.41
N PHE A 115 -0.17 12.70 -19.93
CA PHE A 115 1.19 12.45 -20.40
C PHE A 115 2.01 11.57 -19.46
N LEU A 116 1.40 11.14 -18.35
CA LEU A 116 2.06 10.36 -17.31
C LEU A 116 1.19 9.15 -16.95
N PHE A 117 1.82 8.00 -16.77
CA PHE A 117 1.23 6.83 -16.16
C PHE A 117 2.14 6.33 -15.05
N THR A 118 1.61 6.15 -13.85
CA THR A 118 2.33 5.73 -12.66
C THR A 118 1.59 4.61 -11.97
N ARG A 119 2.32 3.63 -11.44
CA ARG A 119 1.81 2.60 -10.54
C ARG A 119 2.70 2.50 -9.30
N PRO A 120 2.15 2.18 -8.12
CA PRO A 120 2.96 1.97 -6.93
C PRO A 120 3.56 0.56 -6.97
N VAL A 121 4.84 0.46 -6.65
CA VAL A 121 5.53 -0.80 -6.35
C VAL A 121 6.08 -0.69 -4.94
N LEU A 122 5.81 -1.71 -4.12
CA LEU A 122 6.29 -1.78 -2.74
C LEU A 122 7.46 -2.75 -2.69
N GLU A 123 8.61 -2.26 -2.25
CA GLU A 123 9.86 -3.03 -2.15
C GLU A 123 10.31 -3.13 -0.69
N PRO A 124 11.05 -4.17 -0.30
CA PRO A 124 11.70 -4.21 1.00
C PRO A 124 12.63 -3.00 1.18
N GLY A 125 12.47 -2.28 2.29
CA GLY A 125 13.33 -1.14 2.60
C GLY A 125 14.69 -1.57 3.16
N LYS A 126 15.58 -0.59 3.38
CA LYS A 126 16.94 -0.84 3.91
C LYS A 126 16.94 -1.28 5.36
N GLU A 127 15.98 -0.83 6.15
CA GLU A 127 15.89 -1.12 7.58
C GLU A 127 14.81 -2.18 7.85
N PHE A 128 15.00 -2.95 8.93
CA PHE A 128 14.00 -3.93 9.35
C PHE A 128 12.66 -3.25 9.66
N GLY A 129 11.56 -3.82 9.17
CA GLY A 129 10.22 -3.24 9.33
C GLY A 129 9.99 -1.99 8.47
N THR A 130 10.78 -1.79 7.41
CA THR A 130 10.56 -0.73 6.43
C THR A 130 10.26 -1.27 5.04
N THR A 131 9.50 -0.48 4.27
CA THR A 131 9.19 -0.75 2.87
C THR A 131 9.35 0.54 2.06
N ASP A 132 9.98 0.46 0.91
CA ASP A 132 10.13 1.60 0.01
C ASP A 132 8.96 1.62 -0.98
N ILE A 133 8.48 2.83 -1.29
CA ILE A 133 7.45 3.07 -2.29
C ILE A 133 8.14 3.58 -3.56
N VAL A 134 8.01 2.81 -4.64
CA VAL A 134 8.49 3.18 -5.96
C VAL A 134 7.30 3.55 -6.82
N ALA A 135 7.22 4.82 -7.19
CA ALA A 135 6.31 5.31 -8.23
C ALA A 135 6.88 4.95 -9.61
N ASP A 136 6.70 3.69 -10.00
CA ASP A 136 7.11 3.18 -11.32
C ASP A 136 6.28 3.86 -12.40
N SER A 137 6.93 4.76 -13.14
CA SER A 137 6.29 5.70 -14.04
C SER A 137 6.74 5.53 -15.47
N LYS A 138 5.85 5.90 -16.39
CA LYS A 138 6.12 6.00 -17.81
C LYS A 138 5.50 7.28 -18.32
N ASP A 139 6.34 8.15 -18.86
CA ASP A 139 5.89 9.41 -19.43
C ASP A 139 6.04 9.46 -20.96
N ARG A 140 5.37 10.45 -21.53
CA ARG A 140 5.49 10.83 -22.94
C ARG A 140 5.63 12.34 -23.04
N PHE A 141 6.14 12.76 -24.18
CA PHE A 141 6.36 14.17 -24.46
C PHE A 141 5.06 14.99 -24.24
N PRO A 142 5.07 16.04 -23.39
CA PRO A 142 3.87 16.68 -22.88
C PRO A 142 3.31 17.76 -23.81
N MET A 143 3.15 17.46 -25.10
CA MET A 143 2.51 18.36 -26.06
C MET A 143 1.28 17.70 -26.68
N ARG A 144 0.19 18.45 -26.76
CA ARG A 144 -1.04 18.03 -27.43
C ARG A 144 -1.53 19.14 -28.36
N PHE A 145 -1.56 18.82 -29.64
CA PHE A 145 -2.12 19.70 -30.67
C PHE A 145 -3.60 19.36 -30.85
N TYR A 146 -4.42 20.41 -30.97
CA TYR A 146 -5.85 20.29 -31.23
C TYR A 146 -6.19 21.16 -32.44
N ALA A 147 -7.00 20.62 -33.35
CA ALA A 147 -7.66 21.36 -34.40
C ALA A 147 -9.14 20.97 -34.38
N GLY A 148 -10.02 21.96 -34.36
CA GLY A 148 -11.46 21.77 -34.30
C GLY A 148 -12.15 22.73 -35.26
N TYR A 149 -13.24 22.27 -35.85
CA TYR A 149 -14.18 23.09 -36.62
C TYR A 149 -15.55 22.91 -35.96
N GLU A 150 -16.13 24.01 -35.46
CA GLU A 150 -17.44 24.02 -34.82
C GLU A 150 -18.48 24.64 -35.77
N ASP A 151 -19.60 23.95 -36.01
CA ASP A 151 -20.73 24.46 -36.80
C ASP A 151 -22.06 24.37 -36.02
N THR A 152 -22.02 24.69 -34.73
CA THR A 152 -23.19 24.71 -33.82
C THR A 152 -23.80 26.11 -33.65
N GLY A 153 -23.59 27.00 -34.61
CA GLY A 153 -24.26 28.30 -34.66
C GLY A 153 -25.75 28.19 -34.99
N SER A 154 -26.62 28.10 -33.99
CA SER A 154 -28.05 28.38 -34.17
C SER A 154 -28.28 29.89 -34.32
N ARG A 155 -28.94 30.31 -35.40
CA ARG A 155 -29.35 31.71 -35.70
C ARG A 155 -30.41 32.25 -34.71
N THR A 156 -30.17 32.25 -33.40
CA THR A 156 -31.17 32.74 -32.43
C THR A 156 -30.65 33.51 -31.22
N THR A 157 -29.37 33.89 -31.18
CA THR A 157 -28.92 34.90 -30.20
C THR A 157 -28.28 36.09 -30.93
N GLY A 158 -29.11 36.79 -31.69
CA GLY A 158 -28.87 38.20 -31.99
C GLY A 158 -29.56 39.04 -30.91
N LEU A 159 -28.79 39.82 -30.17
CA LEU A 159 -29.29 41.03 -29.53
C LEU A 159 -29.26 42.17 -30.57
#